data_AF-A0AAE5H1B1-F1
#
_entry.id   AF-A0AAE5H1B1-F1
#
_cell.length_a   1.000
_cell.length_b   1.000
_cell.length_c   1.000
_cell.angle_alpha   90.00
_cell.angle_beta   90.00
_cell.angle_gamma   90.00
#
_symmetry.space_group_name_H-M   'P 1'
#
loop_
_entity.id
_entity.type
_entity.pdbx_description
1 polymer ?
#
loop_
_entity_poly.entity_id
_entity_poly.type
_entity_poly.pdbx_seq_one_letter_code
_entity_poly.pdbx_strand_id
1 'polypeptide(L)' 'MDFNSVEDMNKYYEKHPEELLKQIIGQSVEAHCSVCNDNIEAKVLSEKELLCTKCNNKINIEDIELNL' A
#
# COMPACT_ATOMS: atom_id res chain seq x y z
N MET A 1 -13.74 -6.44 -14.53
CA MET A 1 -12.84 -7.57 -14.26
C MET A 1 -13.64 -8.56 -13.44
N ASP A 2 -13.90 -9.73 -14.00
CA ASP A 2 -14.53 -10.83 -13.25
C ASP A 2 -13.41 -11.72 -12.72
N PHE A 3 -13.14 -11.61 -11.43
CA PHE A 3 -12.21 -12.50 -10.74
C PHE A 3 -12.96 -13.80 -10.45
N ASN A 4 -12.51 -14.91 -11.05
CA ASN A 4 -13.16 -16.21 -10.88
C ASN A 4 -12.98 -16.81 -9.48
N SER A 5 -12.07 -16.26 -8.67
CA SER A 5 -11.80 -16.70 -7.29
C SER A 5 -11.09 -15.61 -6.49
N VAL A 6 -11.26 -15.61 -5.17
CA VAL A 6 -10.54 -14.71 -4.23
C VAL A 6 -9.02 -14.87 -4.36
N GLU A 7 -8.55 -16.08 -4.67
CA GLU A 7 -7.13 -16.36 -4.89
C GLU A 7 -6.58 -15.70 -6.16
N ASP A 8 -7.36 -15.66 -7.24
CA ASP A 8 -7.01 -14.95 -8.48
C ASP A 8 -6.95 -13.44 -8.25
N MET A 9 -7.86 -12.95 -7.41
CA MET A 9 -7.91 -11.54 -7.02
C MET A 9 -6.67 -11.15 -6.19
N ASN A 10 -6.29 -11.97 -5.19
CA ASN A 10 -5.06 -11.74 -4.42
C ASN A 10 -3.82 -11.82 -5.29
N LYS A 11 -3.68 -12.83 -6.16
CA LYS A 11 -2.54 -12.95 -7.07
C LYS A 11 -2.43 -11.79 -8.06
N TYR A 12 -3.57 -11.26 -8.52
CA TYR A 12 -3.59 -10.09 -9.37
C TYR A 12 -3.09 -8.87 -8.61
N TYR A 13 -3.57 -8.65 -7.38
CA TYR A 13 -3.17 -7.49 -6.58
C TYR A 13 -1.76 -7.58 -6.00
N GLU A 14 -1.24 -8.78 -5.74
CA GLU A 14 0.20 -9.00 -5.46
C GLU A 14 1.07 -8.53 -6.63
N LYS A 15 0.59 -8.69 -7.88
CA LYS A 15 1.31 -8.28 -9.08
C LYS A 15 1.02 -6.85 -9.52
N HIS A 16 -0.11 -6.29 -9.07
CA HIS A 16 -0.59 -4.95 -9.43
C HIS A 16 -1.02 -4.15 -8.19
N PRO A 17 -0.13 -3.94 -7.21
CA PRO A 17 -0.46 -3.22 -5.98
C PRO A 17 -0.84 -1.76 -6.24
N GLU A 18 -0.35 -1.19 -7.36
CA GLU A 18 -0.69 0.15 -7.83
C GLU A 18 -2.19 0.33 -8.14
N GLU A 19 -2.89 -0.74 -8.55
CA GLU A 19 -4.34 -0.69 -8.81
C GLU A 19 -5.16 -0.63 -7.53
N LEU A 20 -4.73 -1.31 -6.46
CA LEU A 20 -5.36 -1.17 -5.15
C LEU A 20 -5.14 0.24 -4.61
N LEU A 21 -3.89 0.71 -4.66
CA LEU A 21 -3.57 2.04 -4.19
C LEU A 21 -4.40 3.11 -4.90
N LYS A 22 -4.63 2.98 -6.22
CA LYS A 22 -5.50 3.89 -6.98
C LYS A 22 -6.90 4.05 -6.39
N GLN A 23 -7.49 2.99 -5.85
CA GLN A 23 -8.83 3.06 -5.26
C GLN A 23 -8.84 3.67 -3.86
N ILE A 24 -7.70 3.64 -3.17
CA ILE A 24 -7.56 4.13 -1.79
C ILE A 24 -6.65 5.36 -1.69
N ILE A 25 -6.36 6.06 -2.81
CA ILE A 25 -5.62 7.32 -2.81
C ILE A 25 -6.33 8.30 -1.87
N GLY A 26 -5.57 8.88 -0.94
CA GLY A 26 -6.08 9.78 0.09
C GLY A 26 -6.56 9.09 1.37
N GLN A 27 -6.70 7.76 1.38
CA GLN A 27 -6.95 6.98 2.59
C GLN A 27 -5.64 6.66 3.32
N SER A 28 -5.76 6.26 4.59
CA SER A 28 -4.65 5.74 5.38
C SER A 28 -4.64 4.22 5.35
N VAL A 29 -3.46 3.63 5.21
CA VAL A 29 -3.21 2.19 5.31
C VAL A 29 -2.12 1.92 6.31
N GLU A 30 -2.09 0.73 6.89
CA GLU A 30 -0.95 0.29 7.69
C GLU A 30 0.22 -0.08 6.75
N ALA A 31 1.36 0.55 6.97
CA ALA A 31 2.58 0.27 6.24
C ALA A 31 3.77 0.26 7.18
N HIS A 32 4.77 -0.55 6.87
CA HIS A 32 6.04 -0.52 7.58
C HIS A 32 6.82 0.73 7.19
N CYS A 33 7.20 1.54 8.17
CA CYS A 33 8.04 2.72 7.91
C CYS A 33 9.47 2.45 8.33
N SER A 34 10.39 2.35 7.38
CA SER A 34 11.82 2.10 7.64
C SER A 34 12.49 3.19 8.49
N VAL A 35 11.93 4.41 8.52
CA VAL A 35 12.42 5.52 9.37
C VAL A 35 11.94 5.37 10.82
N CYS A 36 10.70 4.96 11.02
CA CYS A 36 10.17 4.69 12.36
C CYS A 36 10.59 3.30 12.88
N ASN A 37 10.99 2.41 11.96
CA ASN A 37 11.22 0.99 12.18
C ASN A 37 10.04 0.30 12.89
N ASP A 38 8.82 0.70 12.49
CA ASP A 38 7.57 0.33 13.13
C ASP A 38 6.45 0.33 12.08
N ASN A 39 5.39 -0.44 12.36
CA ASN A 39 4.18 -0.42 11.55
C ASN A 39 3.36 0.80 11.94
N ILE A 40 3.07 1.65 10.97
CA ILE A 40 2.39 2.93 11.18
C ILE A 40 1.30 3.12 10.15
N GLU A 41 0.39 4.04 10.43
CA GLU A 41 -0.56 4.51 9.43
C GLU A 41 0.17 5.41 8.42
N ALA A 42 0.22 5.00 7.16
CA ALA A 42 0.70 5.80 6.06
C ALA A 42 -0.45 6.22 5.15
N LYS A 43 -0.51 7.50 4.82
CA LYS A 43 -1.51 8.05 3.90
C LYS A 43 -1.07 7.79 2.47
N VAL A 44 -1.94 7.19 1.67
CA VAL A 44 -1.67 6.96 0.24
C VAL A 44 -1.71 8.30 -0.48
N LEU A 45 -0.56 8.77 -0.96
CA LEU A 45 -0.45 10.01 -1.74
C LEU A 45 -0.72 9.75 -3.22
N SER A 46 -0.27 8.60 -3.72
CA SER A 46 -0.37 8.22 -5.14
C SER A 46 -0.28 6.70 -5.27
N GLU A 47 -0.43 6.19 -6.48
CA GLU A 47 -0.38 4.75 -6.80
C GLU A 47 0.96 4.05 -6.48
N LYS A 48 1.99 4.81 -6.07
CA LYS A 48 3.31 4.29 -5.68
C LYS A 48 3.92 4.99 -4.46
N GLU A 49 3.30 6.06 -3.96
CA GLU A 49 3.83 6.84 -2.84
C GLU A 49 2.86 6.82 -1.66
N LEU A 50 3.39 6.49 -0.50
CA LEU A 50 2.74 6.63 0.79
C LEU A 50 3.47 7.65 1.64
N LEU A 51 2.74 8.31 2.54
CA LEU A 51 3.28 9.27 3.49
C LEU A 51 3.08 8.75 4.90
N CYS A 52 4.18 8.47 5.59
CA CYS A 52 4.13 8.12 7.00
C CYS A 52 3.51 9.27 7.80
N THR A 53 2.38 9.03 8.49
CA THR A 53 1.73 10.07 9.29
C THR A 53 2.53 10.45 10.56
N LYS A 54 3.45 9.57 10.99
CA LYS A 54 4.26 9.75 12.21
C LYS A 54 5.52 10.58 11.97
N CYS A 55 6.31 10.25 10.95
CA CYS A 55 7.56 10.96 10.64
C CYS A 55 7.48 11.86 9.39
N ASN A 56 6.34 11.89 8.69
CA ASN A 56 6.16 12.58 7.40
C ASN A 56 7.15 12.14 6.31
N ASN A 57 7.79 10.99 6.48
CA ASN A 57 8.65 10.43 5.43
C ASN A 57 7.81 9.81 4.33
N LYS A 58 8.27 9.97 3.09
CA LYS A 58 7.68 9.31 1.93
C LYS A 58 8.20 7.88 1.82
N ILE A 59 7.30 6.93 1.65
CA ILE A 59 7.59 5.51 1.49
C ILE A 59 7.12 5.11 0.09
N ASN A 60 8.01 4.52 -0.71
CA ASN A 60 7.62 3.94 -1.98
C ASN A 60 6.96 2.59 -1.74
N ILE A 61 5.95 2.25 -2.54
CA ILE A 61 5.28 0.95 -2.41
C ILE A 61 6.20 -0.23 -2.73
N GLU A 62 7.23 -0.03 -3.56
CA GLU A 62 8.24 -1.06 -3.83
C GLU A 62 9.02 -1.46 -2.57
N ASP A 63 9.03 -0.61 -1.54
CA ASP A 63 9.65 -0.84 -0.23
C ASP A 63 8.66 -1.37 0.83
N ILE A 64 7.37 -1.52 0.50
CA ILE A 64 6.33 -1.95 1.44
C ILE A 64 5.89 -3.37 1.11
N GLU A 65 6.12 -4.28 2.06
CA GLU A 65 5.39 -5.55 2.09
C GLU A 65 3.97 -5.29 2.58
N LEU A 66 3.03 -5.18 1.63
CA LEU A 66 1.61 -5.14 1.94
C LEU A 66 1.17 -6.51 2.46
N ASN A 67 1.01 -6.64 3.77
CA ASN A 67 0.27 -7.76 4.35
C ASN A 67 -1.24 -7.51 4.14
N LEU A 68 -1.74 -7.87 2.95
CA LEU A 68 -3.17 -7.89 2.60
C LEU A 68 -3.79 -9.26 2.91
#